data_AF-A0A4V1EGN4-F1
#
_entry.id   AF-A0A4V1EGN4-F1
#
_cell.length_a   1.000
_cell.length_b   1.000
_cell.length_c   1.000
_cell.angle_alpha   90.00
_cell.angle_beta   90.00
_cell.angle_gamma   90.00
#
_symmetry.space_group_name_H-M   'P 1'
#
loop_
_entity.id
_entity.type
_entity.pdbx_description
1 polymer ?
#
loop_
_entity_poly.entity_id
_entity_poly.type
_entity_poly.pdbx_seq_one_letter_code
_entity_poly.pdbx_strand_id
1 'polypeptide(L)'
;MRREREKEKRYLWIFIGIAVLIHLILQSDFGDDLIFGAQLEHKAVLPWLVHRYHSLSSRFLVEISMAAALKMPVLLWKALDILVCILLGAGLNYLLDNKGKCAIFTAALLCVYPFMHMGSAGWRVTTANYLWPLAAGIGCHL
;
A
#
# COMPACT_ATOMS: atom_id res chain seq x y z
N MET A 1 -3.65 28.43 17.48
CA MET A 1 -2.55 27.70 16.82
C MET A 1 -2.18 26.38 17.53
N ARG A 2 -1.87 26.36 18.85
CA ARG A 2 -1.51 25.10 19.56
C ARG A 2 -2.63 24.05 19.58
N ARG A 3 -3.89 24.44 19.85
CA ARG A 3 -5.05 23.52 19.87
C ARG A 3 -5.36 22.85 18.51
N GLU A 4 -5.14 23.55 17.40
CA GLU A 4 -5.41 22.99 16.06
C GLU A 4 -4.35 21.93 15.68
N ARG A 5 -3.08 22.18 15.99
CA ARG A 5 -2.00 21.18 15.81
C ARG A 5 -2.21 19.91 16.64
N GLU A 6 -2.75 20.02 17.85
CA GLU A 6 -3.06 18.85 18.68
C GLU A 6 -4.25 18.04 18.12
N LYS A 7 -5.25 18.71 17.53
CA LYS A 7 -6.35 18.02 16.83
C LYS A 7 -5.84 17.28 15.59
N GLU A 8 -4.99 17.92 14.79
CA GLU A 8 -4.37 17.32 13.59
C GLU A 8 -3.59 16.05 13.94
N LYS A 9 -2.71 16.11 14.95
CA LYS A 9 -2.00 14.93 15.46
C LYS A 9 -2.97 13.82 15.87
N ARG A 10 -4.03 14.16 16.61
CA ARG A 10 -5.05 13.18 17.03
C ARG A 10 -5.71 12.50 15.84
N TYR A 11 -6.06 13.23 14.78
CA TYR A 11 -6.68 12.62 13.58
C TYR A 11 -5.71 11.73 12.81
N LEU A 12 -4.43 12.14 12.71
CA LEU A 12 -3.38 11.27 12.15
C LEU A 12 -3.26 9.98 12.96
N TRP A 13 -3.24 10.04 14.29
CA TRP A 13 -3.22 8.83 15.13
C TRP A 13 -4.44 7.94 14.95
N ILE A 14 -5.64 8.51 14.80
CA ILE A 14 -6.87 7.75 14.50
C ILE A 14 -6.75 7.06 13.15
N PHE A 15 -6.30 7.77 12.11
CA PHE A 15 -6.08 7.19 10.77
C PHE A 15 -5.07 6.03 10.82
N ILE A 16 -3.94 6.21 11.51
CA ILE A 16 -2.94 5.17 11.71
C ILE A 16 -3.56 3.95 12.41
N GLY A 17 -4.35 4.17 13.47
CA GLY A 17 -5.04 3.10 14.18
C GLY A 17 -5.97 2.31 13.26
N ILE A 18 -6.76 2.99 12.44
CA ILE A 18 -7.65 2.35 11.45
C ILE A 18 -6.85 1.56 10.41
N ALA A 19 -5.77 2.15 9.87
CA ALA A 19 -4.91 1.48 8.91
C ALA A 19 -4.32 0.19 9.51
N VAL A 20 -3.79 0.24 10.73
CA VAL A 20 -3.28 -0.94 11.44
C VAL A 20 -4.38 -2.01 11.58
N LEU A 21 -5.57 -1.63 12.07
CA LEU A 21 -6.68 -2.57 12.25
C LEU A 21 -7.08 -3.27 10.94
N ILE A 22 -7.18 -2.52 9.84
CA ILE A 22 -7.46 -3.08 8.52
C ILE A 22 -6.37 -4.09 8.13
N HIS A 23 -5.10 -3.71 8.21
CA HIS A 23 -3.98 -4.56 7.79
C HIS A 23 -3.78 -5.81 8.69
N LEU A 24 -4.26 -5.78 9.93
CA LEU A 24 -4.32 -6.98 10.77
C LEU A 24 -5.32 -8.01 10.22
N ILE A 25 -6.45 -7.56 9.68
CA ILE A 25 -7.51 -8.41 9.13
C ILE A 25 -7.14 -8.94 7.73
N LEU A 26 -6.30 -8.22 6.97
CA LEU A 26 -5.90 -8.65 5.63
C LEU A 26 -5.16 -9.99 5.66
N GLN A 27 -5.60 -10.91 4.81
CA GLN A 27 -4.97 -12.21 4.60
C GLN A 27 -4.43 -12.29 3.18
N SER A 28 -3.44 -13.15 2.98
CA SER A 28 -2.84 -13.37 1.66
C SER A 28 -3.02 -14.80 1.21
N ASP A 29 -4.28 -15.17 1.09
CA ASP A 29 -4.76 -16.51 0.82
C ASP A 29 -5.83 -16.50 -0.29
N PHE A 30 -5.85 -15.47 -1.13
CA PHE A 30 -6.86 -15.32 -2.18
C PHE A 30 -6.30 -14.76 -3.49
N GLY A 31 -6.92 -15.14 -4.61
CA GLY A 31 -6.67 -14.56 -5.94
C GLY A 31 -5.25 -14.76 -6.46
N ASP A 32 -4.69 -13.68 -7.01
CA ASP A 32 -3.35 -13.62 -7.58
C ASP A 32 -2.26 -13.89 -6.53
N ASP A 33 -2.51 -13.61 -5.24
CA ASP A 33 -1.58 -13.92 -4.16
C ASP A 33 -1.28 -15.43 -4.09
N LEU A 34 -2.31 -16.28 -4.27
CA LEU A 34 -2.15 -17.74 -4.30
C LEU A 34 -1.49 -18.21 -5.60
N ILE A 35 -1.95 -17.69 -6.74
CA ILE A 35 -1.50 -18.13 -8.06
C ILE A 35 -0.01 -17.81 -8.24
N PHE A 36 0.38 -16.55 -8.01
CA PHE A 36 1.78 -16.14 -8.13
C PHE A 36 2.61 -16.60 -6.93
N GLY A 37 2.01 -16.72 -5.74
CA GLY A 37 2.66 -17.33 -4.58
C GLY A 37 3.14 -18.75 -4.89
N ALA A 38 2.27 -19.60 -5.43
CA ALA A 38 2.60 -20.97 -5.82
C ALA A 38 3.65 -21.03 -6.95
N GLN A 39 3.56 -20.13 -7.94
CA GLN A 39 4.57 -20.05 -9.00
C GLN A 39 5.96 -19.65 -8.49
N LEU A 40 6.00 -18.82 -7.44
CA LEU A 40 7.22 -18.32 -6.83
C LEU A 40 7.74 -19.21 -5.70
N GLU A 41 6.96 -20.14 -5.16
CA GLU A 41 7.29 -20.91 -3.95
C GLU A 41 8.69 -21.55 -4.02
N HIS A 42 9.00 -22.22 -5.12
CA HIS A 42 10.28 -22.90 -5.33
C HIS A 42 11.18 -22.24 -6.39
N LYS A 43 10.82 -21.05 -6.88
CA LYS A 43 11.59 -20.34 -7.90
C LYS A 43 12.33 -19.16 -7.29
N ALA A 44 13.55 -18.93 -7.79
CA ALA A 44 14.21 -17.64 -7.62
C ALA A 44 13.44 -16.58 -8.40
N VAL A 45 13.32 -15.38 -7.82
CA VAL A 45 12.53 -14.28 -8.40
C VAL A 45 13.07 -13.85 -9.75
N LEU A 46 14.39 -13.70 -9.87
CA LEU A 46 15.02 -13.17 -11.08
C LEU A 46 14.84 -14.09 -12.31
N PRO A 47 15.10 -15.42 -12.25
CA PRO A 47 14.80 -16.31 -13.37
C PRO A 47 13.32 -16.36 -13.74
N TRP A 48 12.42 -16.30 -12.74
CA TRP A 48 10.98 -16.21 -13.00
C TRP A 48 10.63 -14.92 -13.76
N LEU A 49 11.16 -13.77 -13.31
CA LEU A 49 10.98 -12.48 -13.98
C LEU A 49 11.51 -12.47 -15.42
N VAL A 50 12.70 -13.04 -15.67
CA VAL A 50 13.27 -13.13 -17.03
C VAL A 50 12.35 -13.95 -17.94
N HIS A 51 11.86 -15.10 -17.46
CA HIS A 51 10.91 -15.91 -18.21
C HIS A 51 9.61 -15.14 -18.50
N ARG A 52 9.09 -14.40 -17.52
CA ARG A 52 7.91 -13.55 -17.66
C ARG A 52 8.14 -12.43 -18.66
N TYR A 53 9.28 -11.73 -18.63
CA TYR A 53 9.62 -10.67 -19.57
C TYR A 53 9.53 -11.13 -21.04
N HIS A 54 10.05 -12.33 -21.33
CA HIS A 54 10.00 -12.90 -22.67
C HIS A 54 8.62 -13.44 -23.07
N SER A 55 7.74 -13.71 -22.10
CA SER A 55 6.42 -14.32 -22.33
C SER A 55 5.26 -13.30 -22.28
N LEU A 56 5.39 -12.23 -21.49
CA LEU A 56 4.45 -11.12 -21.36
C LEU A 56 5.23 -9.80 -21.18
N SER A 57 5.23 -8.93 -22.20
CA SER A 57 6.07 -7.73 -22.17
C SER A 57 5.48 -6.52 -21.43
N SER A 58 4.16 -6.44 -21.25
CA SER A 58 3.52 -5.18 -20.81
C SER A 58 3.46 -4.97 -19.30
N ARG A 59 3.67 -6.01 -18.47
CA ARG A 59 3.46 -5.96 -17.01
C ARG A 59 4.74 -6.13 -16.18
N PHE A 60 5.91 -6.03 -16.82
CA PHE A 60 7.18 -6.39 -16.18
C PHE A 60 7.46 -5.61 -14.88
N LEU A 61 7.27 -4.28 -14.86
CA LEU A 61 7.50 -3.46 -13.66
C LEU A 61 6.55 -3.81 -12.51
N VAL A 62 5.29 -4.08 -12.84
CA VAL A 62 4.24 -4.46 -11.88
C VAL A 62 4.50 -5.86 -11.31
N GLU A 63 5.03 -6.77 -12.13
CA GLU A 63 5.39 -8.11 -11.68
C GLU A 63 6.62 -8.12 -10.77
N ILE A 64 7.53 -7.15 -10.90
CA ILE A 64 8.65 -6.97 -9.97
C ILE A 64 8.13 -6.58 -8.57
N SER A 65 7.27 -5.55 -8.49
CA SER A 65 6.71 -5.10 -7.19
C SER A 65 5.89 -6.20 -6.53
N MET A 66 5.06 -6.90 -7.31
CA MET A 66 4.29 -8.04 -6.85
C MET A 66 5.18 -9.19 -6.35
N ALA A 67 6.18 -9.61 -7.12
CA ALA A 67 7.05 -10.71 -6.74
C ALA A 67 7.85 -10.41 -5.46
N ALA A 68 8.29 -9.16 -5.29
CA ALA A 68 8.92 -8.69 -4.06
C ALA A 68 7.97 -8.79 -2.86
N ALA A 69 6.72 -8.32 -3.00
CA ALA A 69 5.69 -8.39 -1.97
C ALA A 69 5.33 -9.84 -1.60
N LEU A 70 5.29 -10.76 -2.55
CA LEU A 70 4.94 -12.16 -2.31
C LEU A 70 6.07 -12.98 -1.65
N LYS A 71 7.34 -12.65 -1.91
CA LYS A 71 8.48 -13.36 -1.33
C LYS A 71 8.82 -12.94 0.09
N MET A 72 8.46 -11.72 0.49
CA MET A 72 8.69 -11.27 1.85
C MET A 72 7.73 -11.93 2.85
N PRO A 73 8.13 -12.08 4.13
CA PRO A 73 7.22 -12.56 5.17
C PRO A 73 5.96 -11.71 5.24
N VAL A 74 4.80 -12.33 5.48
CA VAL A 74 3.49 -11.64 5.54
C VAL A 74 3.51 -10.49 6.56
N LEU A 75 4.15 -10.69 7.71
CA LEU A 75 4.32 -9.65 8.73
C LEU A 75 5.13 -8.46 8.23
N LEU A 76 6.18 -8.70 7.43
CA LEU A 76 7.00 -7.65 6.85
C LEU A 76 6.20 -6.87 5.78
N TRP A 77 5.45 -7.57 4.93
CA TRP A 77 4.56 -6.91 3.97
C TRP A 77 3.54 -6.01 4.69
N LYS A 78 2.84 -6.51 5.72
CA LYS A 78 1.89 -5.71 6.50
C LYS A 78 2.52 -4.47 7.11
N ALA A 79 3.72 -4.60 7.67
CA ALA A 79 4.45 -3.47 8.26
C ALA A 79 4.79 -2.40 7.21
N LEU A 80 5.26 -2.82 6.03
CA LEU A 80 5.53 -1.92 4.91
C LEU A 80 4.26 -1.26 4.40
N ASP A 81 3.15 -1.99 4.31
CA ASP A 81 1.89 -1.46 3.81
C ASP A 81 1.29 -0.40 4.75
N ILE A 82 1.39 -0.63 6.07
CA ILE A 82 1.05 0.38 7.08
C ILE A 82 1.93 1.63 6.93
N LEU A 83 3.24 1.45 6.72
CA LEU A 83 4.16 2.56 6.49
C LEU A 83 3.79 3.35 5.23
N VAL A 84 3.44 2.66 4.14
CA VAL A 84 2.95 3.25 2.89
C VAL A 84 1.69 4.08 3.13
N CYS A 85 0.72 3.57 3.90
CA CYS A 85 -0.47 4.34 4.28
C CYS A 85 -0.14 5.60 5.09
N ILE A 86 0.83 5.52 6.01
CA ILE A 86 1.30 6.68 6.79
C ILE A 86 1.90 7.74 5.87
N LEU A 87 2.80 7.33 4.96
CA LEU A 87 3.44 8.23 4.01
C LEU A 87 2.42 8.88 3.07
N LEU A 88 1.42 8.13 2.61
CA LEU A 88 0.30 8.66 1.84
C LEU A 88 -0.48 9.73 2.61
N GLY A 89 -0.86 9.44 3.85
CA GLY A 89 -1.58 10.38 4.69
C GLY A 89 -0.78 11.67 4.95
N ALA A 90 0.51 11.53 5.25
CA ALA A 90 1.41 12.65 5.48
C ALA A 90 1.65 13.48 4.21
N GLY A 91 1.93 12.83 3.09
CA GLY A 91 2.20 13.46 1.80
C GLY A 91 0.99 14.18 1.23
N LEU A 92 -0.19 13.58 1.32
CA LEU A 92 -1.42 14.26 0.93
C LEU A 92 -1.74 15.45 1.85
N ASN A 93 -1.48 15.34 3.16
CA ASN A 93 -1.68 16.48 4.07
C ASN A 93 -0.74 17.64 3.73
N TYR A 94 0.51 17.33 3.35
CA TYR A 94 1.47 18.32 2.88
C TYR A 94 1.05 18.96 1.55
N LEU A 95 0.66 18.17 0.55
CA LEU A 95 0.22 18.68 -0.76
C LEU A 95 -1.04 19.55 -0.65
N LEU A 96 -1.94 19.20 0.26
CA LEU A 96 -3.19 19.92 0.47
C LEU A 96 -3.07 21.04 1.51
N ASP A 97 -1.85 21.40 1.93
CA ASP A 97 -1.61 22.34 3.03
C ASP A 97 -2.30 23.69 2.80
N ASN A 98 -3.40 23.86 3.55
CA ASN A 98 -4.06 25.12 3.78
C ASN A 98 -4.18 25.35 5.30
N LYS A 99 -3.01 25.51 5.95
CA LYS A 99 -2.88 25.90 7.37
C LYS A 99 -3.57 24.92 8.34
N GLY A 100 -3.39 23.61 8.14
CA GLY A 100 -3.84 22.57 9.07
C GLY A 100 -5.36 22.28 9.10
N LYS A 101 -6.13 22.83 8.15
CA LYS A 101 -7.58 22.56 8.04
C LYS A 101 -7.91 21.29 7.23
N CYS A 102 -6.96 20.78 6.44
CA CYS A 102 -7.21 19.73 5.46
C CYS A 102 -6.93 18.31 5.96
N ALA A 103 -6.23 18.09 7.08
CA ALA A 103 -5.89 16.73 7.53
C ALA A 103 -7.10 15.78 7.68
N ILE A 104 -8.24 16.32 8.13
CA ILE A 104 -9.51 15.58 8.22
C ILE A 104 -10.04 15.23 6.83
N PHE A 105 -9.98 16.18 5.89
CA PHE A 105 -10.40 15.97 4.51
C PHE A 105 -9.50 14.94 3.81
N THR A 106 -8.21 14.97 4.08
CA THR A 106 -7.24 14.01 3.57
C THR A 106 -7.47 12.59 4.08
N ALA A 107 -7.66 12.45 5.40
CA ALA A 107 -8.02 11.17 6.01
C ALA A 107 -9.38 10.67 5.51
N ALA A 108 -10.35 11.58 5.33
CA ALA A 108 -11.65 11.24 4.76
C ALA A 108 -11.52 10.76 3.30
N LEU A 109 -10.74 11.43 2.44
CA LEU A 109 -10.52 11.03 1.05
C LEU A 109 -9.96 9.61 0.94
N LEU A 110 -8.97 9.27 1.78
CA LEU A 110 -8.40 7.91 1.81
C LEU A 110 -9.40 6.86 2.32
N CYS A 111 -10.29 7.24 3.24
CA CYS A 111 -11.30 6.34 3.82
C CYS A 111 -12.62 6.28 3.04
N VAL A 112 -12.87 7.19 2.09
CA VAL A 112 -14.09 7.23 1.25
C VAL A 112 -14.13 6.04 0.29
N TYR A 113 -12.95 5.62 -0.20
CA TYR A 113 -12.88 4.46 -1.08
C TYR A 113 -13.01 3.17 -0.25
N PRO A 114 -13.92 2.25 -0.63
CA PRO A 114 -14.10 0.98 0.07
C PRO A 114 -12.87 0.10 -0.16
N PHE A 115 -11.90 0.21 0.73
CA PHE A 115 -10.61 -0.48 0.64
C PHE A 115 -10.77 -1.99 0.40
N MET A 116 -11.80 -2.60 1.01
CA MET A 116 -12.13 -4.03 0.86
C MET A 116 -12.38 -4.49 -0.59
N HIS A 117 -12.76 -3.59 -1.50
CA HIS A 117 -12.99 -3.94 -2.91
C HIS A 117 -11.68 -4.18 -3.68
N MET A 118 -10.54 -3.74 -3.14
CA MET A 118 -9.21 -3.95 -3.72
C MET A 118 -8.73 -5.40 -3.55
N GLY A 119 -9.28 -6.15 -2.60
CA GLY A 119 -8.81 -7.50 -2.29
C GLY A 119 -9.16 -8.58 -3.33
N SER A 120 -9.88 -8.26 -4.42
CA SER A 120 -10.35 -9.28 -5.38
C SER A 120 -9.22 -10.03 -6.10
N ALA A 121 -8.06 -9.37 -6.29
CA ALA A 121 -6.86 -9.98 -6.83
C ALA A 121 -5.92 -10.53 -5.74
N GLY A 122 -6.22 -10.37 -4.46
CA GLY A 122 -5.29 -10.65 -3.37
C GLY A 122 -4.60 -9.39 -2.87
N TRP A 123 -4.39 -9.31 -1.56
CA TRP A 123 -4.00 -8.06 -0.91
C TRP A 123 -2.53 -7.70 -1.17
N ARG A 124 -1.62 -8.69 -1.22
CA ARG A 124 -0.20 -8.41 -1.49
C ARG A 124 0.01 -7.87 -2.89
N VAL A 125 -0.62 -8.49 -3.88
CA VAL A 125 -0.56 -8.04 -5.28
C VAL A 125 -1.19 -6.67 -5.41
N THR A 126 -2.37 -6.45 -4.85
CA THR A 126 -3.08 -5.19 -5.03
C THR A 126 -2.35 -4.02 -4.36
N THR A 127 -1.92 -4.13 -3.11
CA THR A 127 -1.29 -2.99 -2.44
C THR A 127 0.08 -2.65 -3.01
N ALA A 128 0.85 -3.67 -3.42
CA ALA A 128 2.12 -3.47 -4.13
C ALA A 128 1.95 -2.77 -5.49
N ASN A 129 0.83 -2.97 -6.17
CA ASN A 129 0.60 -2.43 -7.52
C ASN A 129 -0.07 -1.06 -7.55
N TYR A 130 -0.87 -0.72 -6.53
CA TYR A 130 -1.62 0.53 -6.50
C TYR A 130 -1.20 1.46 -5.35
N LEU A 131 -1.12 0.96 -4.12
CA LEU A 131 -0.82 1.80 -2.96
C LEU A 131 0.64 2.23 -2.95
N TRP A 132 1.57 1.31 -3.20
CA TRP A 132 2.99 1.60 -3.10
C TRP A 132 3.46 2.61 -4.15
N PRO A 133 3.07 2.49 -5.45
CA PRO A 133 3.44 3.49 -6.45
C PRO A 133 2.78 4.85 -6.19
N LEU A 134 1.53 4.85 -5.70
CA LEU A 134 0.84 6.09 -5.32
C LEU A 134 1.60 6.81 -4.19
N ALA A 135 2.03 6.07 -3.17
CA ALA A 135 2.79 6.59 -2.05
C ALA A 135 4.16 7.11 -2.49
N ALA A 136 4.84 6.38 -3.38
CA ALA A 136 6.11 6.82 -3.95
C ALA A 136 5.95 8.12 -4.75
N GLY A 137 4.92 8.21 -5.59
CA GLY A 137 4.64 9.41 -6.39
C GLY A 137 4.35 10.64 -5.53
N ILE A 138 3.58 10.48 -4.46
CA ILE A 138 3.28 11.55 -3.51
C ILE A 138 4.50 11.88 -2.64
N GLY A 139 5.25 10.86 -2.22
CA GLY A 139 6.44 10.99 -1.39
C GLY A 139 7.58 11.74 -2.07
N CYS A 140 7.65 11.76 -3.40
CA CYS A 140 8.59 12.61 -4.14
C CYS A 140 8.42 14.13 -3.89
N HIS A 141 7.31 14.54 -3.27
CA HIS A 141 6.99 15.93 -2.97
C HIS A 141 7.12 16.29 -1.48
N LEU A 142 7.46 15.32 -0.62
CA LEU A 142 7.73 15.51 0.81
C LEU A 142 9.20 15.87 1.06
#